data_AF-A0A7R9VMB1-F1
#
_entry.id   AF-A0A7R9VMB1-F1
#
_cell.length_a   1.000
_cell.length_b   1.000
_cell.length_c   1.000
_cell.angle_alpha   90.00
_cell.angle_beta   90.00
_cell.angle_gamma   90.00
#
_symmetry.space_group_name_H-M   'P 1'
#
loop_
_entity.id
_entity.type
_entity.pdbx_description
1 polymer ?
#
loop_
_entity_poly.entity_id
_entity_poly.type
_entity_poly.pdbx_seq_one_letter_code
_entity_poly.pdbx_strand_id
1 'polypeptide(L)'
;EYTLLVARKALVDVGLAAQDRQNAVDVKLFLNRIAGLQVYRQKLLFSLFMSALDDVILEAKAIGEFEGSVEDVKATSIELDGEPAVLAVDKRSGAKTFLTRVIVDRGISLEQLVHSILEDGT
;
A
#
# COMPACT_ATOMS: atom_id res chain seq x y z
N GLU A 1 -26.39 15.49 15.22
CA GLU A 1 -25.18 15.26 16.06
C GLU A 1 -24.11 14.44 15.35
N TYR A 2 -24.47 13.30 14.75
CA TYR A 2 -23.53 12.40 14.04
C TYR A 2 -22.66 13.09 12.97
N THR A 3 -23.25 13.94 12.13
CA THR A 3 -22.53 14.64 11.04
C THR A 3 -21.44 15.57 11.56
N LEU A 4 -21.64 16.21 12.71
CA LEU A 4 -20.64 17.07 13.35
C LEU A 4 -19.47 16.26 13.92
N LEU A 5 -19.76 15.06 14.44
CA LEU A 5 -18.74 14.14 14.92
C LEU A 5 -17.83 13.67 13.77
N VAL A 6 -18.43 13.29 12.64
CA VAL A 6 -17.69 12.87 11.44
C VAL A 6 -16.86 14.02 10.87
N ALA A 7 -17.43 15.22 10.75
CA ALA A 7 -16.71 16.39 10.26
C ALA A 7 -15.52 16.75 11.17
N ARG A 8 -15.71 16.69 12.50
CA ARG A 8 -14.63 16.93 13.47
C ARG A 8 -13.52 15.88 13.36
N LYS A 9 -13.88 14.61 13.20
CA LYS A 9 -12.93 13.52 12.98
C LYS A 9 -12.12 13.74 11.70
N ALA A 10 -12.77 14.07 10.59
CA ALA A 10 -12.10 14.36 9.32
C ALA A 10 -11.09 15.51 9.45
N LEU A 11 -11.43 16.58 10.18
CA LEU A 11 -10.52 17.71 10.43
C LEU A 11 -9.30 17.32 11.29
N VAL A 12 -9.45 16.36 12.20
CA VAL A 12 -8.33 15.79 12.97
C VAL A 12 -7.46 14.93 12.06
N ASP A 13 -8.06 14.08 11.23
CA ASP A 13 -7.38 13.14 10.34
C ASP A 13 -6.54 13.84 9.25
N VAL A 14 -6.88 15.09 8.87
CA VAL A 14 -6.05 15.96 8.00
C VAL A 14 -5.15 16.92 8.78
N GLY A 15 -5.26 16.94 10.11
CA GLY A 15 -4.43 17.72 11.02
C GLY A 15 -4.76 19.21 11.04
N LEU A 16 -6.00 19.59 10.77
CA LEU A 16 -6.50 20.96 10.87
C LEU A 16 -7.05 21.29 12.27
N ALA A 17 -7.47 20.28 13.04
CA ALA A 17 -8.09 20.46 14.35
C ALA A 17 -7.18 20.12 15.56
N ALA A 18 -5.97 19.59 15.36
CA ALA A 18 -5.05 19.27 16.44
C ALA A 18 -4.15 20.47 16.77
N GLN A 19 -4.23 20.98 18.01
CA GLN A 19 -3.37 22.06 18.52
C GLN A 19 -1.94 21.59 18.82
N ASP A 20 -1.71 20.28 18.94
CA ASP A 20 -0.39 19.72 19.20
C ASP A 20 0.39 19.52 17.90
N ARG A 21 1.06 20.59 17.45
CA ARG A 21 2.09 20.56 16.40
C ARG A 21 3.40 19.92 16.89
N GLN A 22 3.32 18.86 17.68
CA GLN A 22 4.50 18.18 18.19
C GLN A 22 4.96 17.12 17.19
N ASN A 23 5.64 17.56 16.12
CA ASN A 23 6.68 16.85 15.34
C ASN A 23 6.56 15.32 15.07
N ALA A 24 5.36 14.74 15.03
CA ALA A 24 5.18 13.37 14.58
C ALA A 24 4.93 13.38 13.06
N VAL A 25 5.93 12.99 12.29
CA VAL A 25 5.77 12.69 10.86
C VAL A 25 4.90 11.43 10.76
N ASP A 26 3.59 11.60 10.73
CA ASP A 26 2.63 10.51 10.59
C ASP A 26 2.29 10.27 9.11
N VAL A 27 2.61 9.08 8.61
CA VAL A 27 2.30 8.66 7.24
C VAL A 27 0.78 8.72 7.00
N LYS A 28 -0.05 8.40 8.00
CA LYS A 28 -1.52 8.47 7.86
C LYS A 28 -1.98 9.90 7.59
N LEU A 29 -1.42 10.86 8.30
CA LEU A 29 -1.71 12.28 8.12
C LEU A 29 -1.31 12.76 6.72
N PHE A 30 -0.15 12.33 6.23
CA PHE A 30 0.32 12.63 4.88
C PHE A 30 -0.63 12.06 3.81
N LEU A 31 -1.02 10.79 3.93
CA LEU A 31 -1.94 10.13 3.00
C LEU A 31 -3.33 10.78 3.02
N ASN A 32 -3.86 11.11 4.19
CA ASN A 32 -5.15 11.80 4.34
C ASN A 32 -5.13 13.19 3.69
N ARG A 33 -4.00 13.90 3.77
CA ARG A 33 -3.83 15.19 3.09
C ARG A 33 -3.77 15.05 1.58
N ILE A 34 -3.10 14.01 1.07
CA ILE A 34 -3.09 13.72 -0.37
C ILE A 34 -4.51 13.40 -0.84
N ALA A 35 -5.26 12.57 -0.12
CA ALA A 35 -6.62 12.18 -0.51
C ALA A 35 -7.58 13.38 -0.71
N GLY A 36 -7.31 14.52 -0.06
CA GLY A 36 -8.08 15.76 -0.24
C GLY A 36 -7.69 16.59 -1.47
N LEU A 37 -6.63 16.25 -2.21
CA LEU A 37 -6.18 17.00 -3.39
C LEU A 37 -6.95 16.60 -4.66
N GLN A 38 -6.80 17.38 -5.73
CA GLN A 38 -7.26 16.98 -7.06
C GLN A 38 -6.44 15.79 -7.59
N VAL A 39 -7.10 14.87 -8.30
CA VAL A 39 -6.53 13.60 -8.80
C VAL A 39 -5.15 13.76 -9.47
N TYR A 40 -4.98 14.80 -10.29
CA TYR A 40 -3.70 15.07 -10.94
C TYR A 40 -2.56 15.36 -9.94
N ARG A 41 -2.84 16.17 -8.92
CA ARG A 41 -1.87 16.51 -7.86
C ARG A 41 -1.62 15.33 -6.93
N GLN A 42 -2.66 14.54 -6.65
CA GLN A 42 -2.52 13.29 -5.88
C GLN A 42 -1.51 12.36 -6.54
N LYS A 43 -1.71 12.07 -7.83
CA LYS A 43 -0.82 11.19 -8.60
C LYS A 43 0.63 11.68 -8.58
N LEU A 44 0.84 12.98 -8.80
CA LEU A 44 2.18 13.57 -8.80
C LEU A 44 2.88 13.40 -7.45
N LEU A 45 2.26 13.85 -6.36
CA LEU A 45 2.86 13.73 -5.02
C LEU A 45 3.07 12.27 -4.61
N PHE A 46 2.09 11.41 -4.89
CA PHE A 46 2.18 10.00 -4.54
C PHE A 46 3.30 9.30 -5.32
N SER A 47 3.47 9.62 -6.61
CA SER A 47 4.56 9.06 -7.41
C SER A 47 5.94 9.48 -6.92
N LEU A 48 6.10 10.75 -6.53
CA LEU A 48 7.36 11.24 -5.96
C LEU A 48 7.66 10.58 -4.61
N PHE A 49 6.64 10.45 -3.75
CA PHE A 49 6.78 9.77 -2.47
C PHE A 49 7.20 8.31 -2.63
N MET A 50 6.56 7.56 -3.52
CA MET A 50 6.90 6.16 -3.77
C MET A 50 8.32 6.02 -4.32
N SER A 51 8.73 6.88 -5.27
CA SER A 51 10.10 6.86 -5.79
C SER A 51 11.15 7.09 -4.70
N ALA A 52 10.93 8.06 -3.81
CA ALA A 52 11.85 8.33 -2.70
C ALA A 52 11.86 7.18 -1.67
N LEU A 53 10.69 6.56 -1.42
CA LEU A 53 10.58 5.41 -0.54
C LEU A 53 11.33 4.20 -1.09
N ASP A 54 11.24 3.95 -2.40
CA ASP A 54 11.96 2.85 -3.06
C ASP A 54 13.47 3.01 -2.89
N ASP A 55 14.01 4.22 -3.07
CA ASP A 55 15.44 4.50 -2.87
C ASP A 55 15.89 4.23 -1.43
N VAL A 56 15.10 4.66 -0.44
CA VAL A 56 15.37 4.40 0.99
C VAL A 56 15.32 2.90 1.29
N ILE A 57 14.34 2.17 0.72
CA ILE A 57 14.24 0.71 0.88
C ILE A 57 15.44 0.01 0.23
N LEU A 58 15.88 0.45 -0.94
CA LEU A 58 17.05 -0.10 -1.62
C LEU A 58 18.32 0.09 -0.79
N GLU A 59 18.51 1.27 -0.21
CA GLU A 59 19.62 1.56 0.69
C GLU A 59 19.56 0.69 1.96
N ALA A 60 18.40 0.60 2.61
CA ALA A 60 18.20 -0.22 3.80
C ALA A 60 18.41 -1.72 3.53
N LYS A 61 18.02 -2.21 2.35
CA LYS A 61 18.30 -3.58 1.87
C LYS A 61 19.80 -3.81 1.66
N ALA A 62 20.52 -2.82 1.11
CA ALA A 62 21.95 -2.92 0.87
C ALA A 62 22.76 -2.98 2.17
N ILE A 63 22.31 -2.28 3.22
CA ILE A 63 22.94 -2.27 4.55
C ILE A 63 22.53 -3.50 5.37
N GLY A 64 21.49 -4.23 4.94
CA GLY A 64 20.97 -5.41 5.63
C GLY A 64 20.09 -5.09 6.84
N GLU A 65 19.70 -3.83 7.03
CA GLU A 65 18.74 -3.41 8.07
C GLU A 65 17.30 -3.72 7.68
N PHE A 66 17.05 -4.04 6.40
CA PHE A 66 15.74 -4.40 5.89
C PHE A 66 15.80 -5.73 5.14
N GLU A 67 15.51 -6.83 5.84
CA GLU A 67 15.02 -8.06 5.21
C GLU A 67 13.50 -7.90 5.07
N GLY A 68 13.01 -7.87 3.83
CA GLY A 68 11.58 -7.68 3.56
C GLY A 68 10.70 -8.61 4.40
N SER A 69 9.58 -8.10 4.89
CA SER A 69 8.64 -8.89 5.67
C SER A 69 7.98 -9.97 4.80
N VAL A 70 7.67 -11.12 5.41
CA VAL A 70 6.81 -12.13 4.78
C VAL A 70 5.40 -11.57 4.74
N GLU A 71 4.95 -11.15 3.56
CA GLU A 71 3.59 -10.66 3.35
C GLU A 71 2.69 -11.77 2.80
N ASP A 72 1.51 -11.91 3.40
CA ASP A 72 0.49 -12.83 2.92
C ASP A 72 -0.24 -12.24 1.71
N VAL A 73 -0.12 -12.90 0.56
CA VAL A 73 -0.89 -12.56 -0.64
C VAL A 73 -2.27 -13.23 -0.56
N LYS A 74 -3.34 -12.42 -0.47
CA LYS A 74 -4.73 -12.90 -0.44
C LYS A 74 -5.45 -12.52 -1.74
N ALA A 75 -5.99 -13.52 -2.43
CA ALA A 75 -6.80 -13.35 -3.64
C ALA A 75 -7.85 -14.48 -3.75
N THR A 76 -8.90 -14.28 -4.55
CA THR A 76 -9.91 -15.32 -4.86
C THR A 76 -9.33 -16.39 -5.79
N SER A 77 -8.49 -15.98 -6.73
CA SER A 77 -7.77 -16.86 -7.65
C SER A 77 -6.30 -16.45 -7.68
N ILE A 78 -5.42 -17.43 -7.50
CA ILE A 78 -3.97 -17.28 -7.50
C ILE A 78 -3.42 -18.30 -8.49
N GLU A 79 -2.90 -17.83 -9.62
CA GLU A 79 -2.32 -18.66 -10.67
C GLU A 79 -0.83 -18.39 -10.81
N LEU A 80 -0.05 -19.43 -11.13
CA LEU A 80 1.38 -19.28 -11.41
C LEU A 80 1.56 -18.86 -12.87
N ASP A 81 2.30 -17.76 -13.08
CA ASP A 81 2.70 -17.30 -14.42
C ASP A 81 3.96 -18.05 -14.87
N GLY A 82 3.75 -19.32 -15.24
CA GLY A 82 4.81 -20.23 -15.68
C GLY A 82 5.55 -20.96 -14.56
N GLU A 83 6.63 -21.63 -14.93
CA GLU A 83 7.43 -22.44 -13.99
C GLU A 83 8.38 -21.57 -13.16
N PRO A 84 8.54 -21.85 -11.84
CA PRO A 84 9.50 -21.16 -10.99
C PRO A 84 10.94 -21.26 -11.53
N ALA A 85 11.60 -20.12 -11.71
CA ALA A 85 12.97 -20.05 -12.19
C ALA A 85 13.95 -20.03 -11.00
N VAL A 86 15.06 -20.77 -11.07
CA VAL A 86 16.10 -20.68 -10.03
C VAL A 86 16.80 -19.32 -10.15
N LEU A 87 16.66 -18.47 -9.11
CA LEU A 87 17.26 -17.15 -9.04
C LEU A 87 18.69 -17.22 -8.49
N ALA A 88 18.87 -17.97 -7.40
CA ALA A 88 20.15 -18.10 -6.73
C ALA A 88 20.28 -19.46 -6.05
N VAL A 89 21.51 -19.91 -5.87
CA VAL A 89 21.82 -21.11 -5.08
C VAL A 89 22.84 -20.71 -4.03
N ASP A 90 22.51 -20.90 -2.75
CA ASP A 90 23.44 -20.66 -1.65
C ASP A 90 24.60 -21.67 -1.75
N LYS A 91 25.82 -21.14 -1.86
CA LYS A 91 27.04 -21.93 -2.01
C LYS A 91 27.40 -22.72 -0.75
N ARG A 92 26.88 -22.33 0.42
CA ARG A 92 27.20 -22.99 1.70
C ARG A 92 26.23 -24.14 2.01
N SER A 93 24.94 -23.95 1.79
CA SER A 93 23.90 -24.94 2.10
C SER A 93 23.36 -25.70 0.88
N GLY A 94 23.62 -25.21 -0.34
CA GLY A 94 23.00 -25.73 -1.56
C GLY A 94 21.52 -25.35 -1.73
N ALA A 95 20.96 -24.53 -0.83
CA ALA A 95 19.57 -24.08 -0.89
C ALA A 95 19.33 -23.25 -2.16
N LYS A 96 18.21 -23.52 -2.84
CA LYS A 96 17.83 -22.83 -4.07
C LYS A 96 16.75 -21.79 -3.77
N THR A 97 16.99 -20.56 -4.19
CA THR A 97 16.00 -19.48 -4.22
C THR A 97 15.31 -19.50 -5.57
N PHE A 98 13.98 -19.58 -5.59
CA PHE A 98 13.18 -19.57 -6.81
C PHE A 98 12.48 -18.22 -6.98
N LEU A 99 12.50 -17.69 -8.20
CA LEU A 99 11.68 -16.58 -8.65
C LEU A 99 10.39 -17.15 -9.25
N THR A 100 9.26 -16.83 -8.62
CA THR A 100 7.92 -17.23 -9.08
C THR A 100 7.12 -15.98 -9.37
N ARG A 101 6.50 -15.91 -10.55
CA ARG A 101 5.49 -14.89 -10.85
C ARG A 101 4.10 -15.46 -10.58
N VAL A 102 3.24 -14.62 -10.01
CA VAL A 102 1.90 -15.01 -9.60
C VAL A 102 0.92 -14.00 -10.18
N ILE A 103 -0.14 -14.51 -10.81
CA ILE A 103 -1.28 -13.73 -11.28
C ILE A 103 -2.35 -13.82 -10.20
N VAL A 104 -2.77 -12.66 -9.70
CA VAL A 104 -3.80 -12.54 -8.67
C VAL A 104 -4.98 -11.76 -9.21
N ASP A 105 -6.19 -12.18 -8.85
CA ASP A 105 -7.39 -11.39 -9.12
C ASP A 105 -7.49 -10.16 -8.21
N ARG A 106 -8.35 -9.21 -8.58
CA ARG A 106 -8.54 -7.96 -7.82
C ARG A 106 -9.28 -8.15 -6.49
N GLY A 107 -9.67 -9.37 -6.15
CA GLY A 107 -10.35 -9.70 -4.89
C GLY A 107 -11.83 -9.30 -4.83
N ILE A 108 -12.41 -8.85 -5.96
CA ILE A 108 -13.83 -8.55 -6.08
C ILE A 108 -14.33 -8.98 -7.46
N SER A 109 -15.44 -9.73 -7.50
CA SER A 109 -16.09 -10.08 -8.77
C SER A 109 -16.82 -8.86 -9.36
N LEU A 110 -17.05 -8.86 -10.67
CA LEU A 110 -17.80 -7.78 -11.32
C LEU A 110 -19.21 -7.64 -10.72
N GLU A 111 -19.84 -8.77 -10.41
CA GLU A 111 -21.18 -8.83 -9.82
C GLU A 111 -21.18 -8.23 -8.40
N GLN A 112 -20.17 -8.53 -7.60
CA GLN A 112 -19.99 -7.95 -6.26
C GLN A 112 -19.76 -6.45 -6.32
N LEU A 113 -18.95 -5.98 -7.27
CA LEU A 113 -18.70 -4.56 -7.49
C LEU A 113 -19.98 -3.82 -7.90
N VAL A 114 -20.76 -4.40 -8.81
CA VAL A 114 -22.06 -3.85 -9.25
C VAL A 114 -23.03 -3.78 -8.07
N HIS A 115 -23.10 -4.83 -7.24
CA HIS A 115 -23.92 -4.80 -6.03
C HIS A 115 -23.49 -3.71 -5.05
N SER A 116 -22.19 -3.56 -4.77
CA SER A 116 -21.72 -2.52 -3.84
C SER A 116 -22.02 -1.11 -4.32
N ILE A 117 -21.93 -0.85 -5.64
CA ILE A 117 -22.20 0.47 -6.22
C ILE A 117 -23.70 0.79 -6.17
N LEU A 118 -24.57 -0.22 -6.32
CA LEU A 118 -26.02 -0.04 -6.28
C LEU A 118 -26.54 0.13 -4.86
N GLU A 119 -25.94 -0.53 -3.86
CA GLU A 119 -26.31 -0.39 -2.44
C GLU A 119 -25.85 0.94 -1.83
N ASP A 120 -24.68 1.47 -2.23
CA ASP A 120 -24.20 2.79 -1.79
C ASP A 120 -24.94 3.97 -2.46
N GLY A 121 -25.82 3.68 -3.44
CA GLY A 121 -26.60 4.66 -4.21
C GLY A 121 -28.01 4.96 -3.69
N THR A 122 -28.45 4.33 -2.60
CA THR A 122 -29.76 4.55 -1.92
C THR A 122 -29.60 5.05 -0.50
#